data_AF-A0A2W4J2L7-F1
#
_entry.id   AF-A0A2W4J2L7-F1
#
_cell.length_a   1.000
_cell.length_b   1.000
_cell.length_c   1.000
_cell.angle_alpha   90.00
_cell.angle_beta   90.00
_cell.angle_gamma   90.00
#
_symmetry.space_group_name_H-M   'P 1'
#
loop_
_entity.id
_entity.type
_entity.pdbx_description
1 polymer ?
#
loop_
_entity_poly.entity_id
_entity_poly.type
_entity_poly.pdbx_seq_one_letter_code
_entity_poly.pdbx_strand_id
1 'polypeptide(L)'
;MERDILGEPFERETIDLGRDDEGPVVATLVRRRADTATDRAVLYVHGFCDYFFQRHLAEHFAARGWHFYALDLRKYGRSLLPHQTPNFCRDISDYYPELDTAA
;
A
#
# COMPACT_ATOMS: atom_id res chain seq x y z
N MET A 1 -5.46 11.35 -2.51
CA MET A 1 -4.23 11.19 -1.71
C MET A 1 -4.11 12.26 -0.63
N GLU A 2 -3.63 11.87 0.54
CA GLU A 2 -3.29 12.72 1.69
C GLU A 2 -1.84 12.45 2.15
N ARG A 3 -1.31 13.21 3.10
CA ARG A 3 0.05 13.00 3.62
C ARG A 3 0.13 11.67 4.40
N ASP A 4 1.17 10.88 4.13
CA ASP A 4 1.42 9.65 4.89
C ASP A 4 2.16 9.91 6.22
N ILE A 5 2.04 8.97 7.16
CA ILE A 5 2.77 8.98 8.44
C ILE A 5 4.30 8.95 8.28
N LEU A 6 4.83 8.51 7.14
CA LEU A 6 6.26 8.55 6.83
C LEU A 6 6.79 9.99 6.64
N GLY A 7 5.89 10.97 6.59
CA GLY A 7 6.18 12.38 6.42
C GLY A 7 6.40 12.78 4.97
N GLU A 8 6.71 14.05 4.74
CA GLU A 8 7.10 14.49 3.40
C GLU A 8 8.35 13.70 2.94
N PRO A 9 8.38 13.23 1.68
CA PRO A 9 7.44 13.56 0.60
C PRO A 9 6.51 12.40 0.20
N PHE A 10 6.04 11.64 1.19
CA PHE A 10 5.16 10.50 1.02
C PHE A 10 3.69 10.89 1.14
N GLU A 11 2.88 10.33 0.24
CA GLU A 11 1.43 10.46 0.24
C GLU A 11 0.80 9.08 0.37
N ARG A 12 -0.46 9.01 0.78
CA ARG A 12 -1.25 7.79 0.83
C ARG A 12 -2.66 7.97 0.29
N GLU A 13 -3.28 6.88 -0.09
CA GLU A 13 -4.69 6.79 -0.44
C GLU A 13 -5.28 5.52 0.15
N THR A 14 -6.44 5.66 0.79
CA THR A 14 -7.22 4.52 1.26
C THR A 14 -8.11 4.04 0.14
N ILE A 15 -8.03 2.75 -0.18
CA ILE A 15 -8.89 2.04 -1.12
C ILE A 15 -9.99 1.36 -0.32
N ASP A 16 -11.24 1.74 -0.56
CA ASP A 16 -12.40 1.05 -0.01
C ASP A 16 -12.62 -0.27 -0.76
N LEU A 17 -12.57 -1.40 -0.03
CA LEU A 17 -12.74 -2.74 -0.59
C LEU A 17 -14.11 -3.33 -0.21
N GLY A 18 -15.00 -2.52 0.35
CA GLY A 18 -16.31 -2.94 0.82
C GLY A 18 -16.23 -3.69 2.14
N ARG A 19 -16.72 -4.92 2.16
CA ARG A 19 -16.89 -5.72 3.38
C ARG A 19 -16.56 -7.19 3.14
N ASP A 20 -15.98 -7.83 4.15
CA ASP A 20 -15.81 -9.28 4.23
C ASP A 20 -16.52 -9.86 5.48
N ASP A 21 -16.20 -11.12 5.82
CA ASP A 21 -16.74 -11.83 6.98
C ASP A 21 -16.51 -11.13 8.33
N GLU A 22 -15.50 -10.26 8.43
CA GLU A 22 -15.19 -9.50 9.66
C GLU A 22 -15.77 -8.07 9.60
N GLY A 23 -16.32 -7.64 8.46
CA GLY A 23 -16.94 -6.32 8.29
C GLY A 23 -16.20 -5.46 7.28
N PRO A 24 -16.17 -4.12 7.43
CA PRO A 24 -15.47 -3.24 6.50
C PRO A 24 -14.00 -3.64 6.31
N VAL A 25 -13.51 -3.51 5.08
CA VAL A 25 -12.12 -3.79 4.69
C VAL A 25 -11.59 -2.68 3.79
N VAL A 26 -10.32 -2.34 3.95
CA VAL A 26 -9.62 -1.32 3.16
C VAL A 26 -8.22 -1.80 2.81
N ALA A 27 -7.61 -1.21 1.79
CA ALA A 27 -6.16 -1.25 1.56
C ALA A 27 -5.61 0.18 1.53
N THR A 28 -4.30 0.33 1.67
CA THR A 28 -3.65 1.64 1.65
C THR A 28 -2.54 1.64 0.62
N LEU A 29 -2.66 2.51 -0.38
CA LEU A 29 -1.62 2.77 -1.37
C LEU A 29 -0.76 3.93 -0.89
N VAL A 30 0.52 3.67 -0.58
CA VAL A 30 1.52 4.69 -0.28
C VAL A 30 2.26 5.05 -1.56
N ARG A 31 2.48 6.34 -1.81
CA ARG A 31 3.15 6.87 -2.99
C ARG A 31 4.36 7.72 -2.60
N ARG A 32 5.45 7.53 -3.35
CA ARG A 32 6.56 8.48 -3.48
C ARG A 32 6.78 8.78 -4.96
N ARG A 33 6.63 10.05 -5.36
CA ARG A 33 6.90 10.46 -6.73
C ARG A 33 8.41 10.44 -7.04
N ALA A 34 8.74 10.09 -8.28
CA ALA A 34 10.08 10.25 -8.81
C ALA A 34 10.53 11.71 -8.74
N ASP A 35 11.84 11.92 -8.63
CA ASP A 35 12.42 13.28 -8.59
C ASP A 35 12.46 13.94 -9.98
N THR A 36 12.25 13.14 -11.04
CA THR A 36 12.17 13.57 -12.44
C THR A 36 10.91 13.04 -13.11
N ALA A 37 10.39 13.76 -14.11
CA ALA A 37 9.25 13.29 -14.90
C ALA A 37 9.54 11.93 -15.56
N THR A 38 8.62 10.98 -15.43
CA THR A 38 8.76 9.61 -15.95
C THR A 38 7.41 8.91 -16.00
N ASP A 39 7.25 7.96 -16.91
CA ASP A 39 6.08 7.07 -16.98
C ASP A 39 6.36 5.69 -16.35
N ARG A 40 7.50 5.55 -15.65
CA ARG A 40 7.90 4.28 -15.02
C ARG A 40 7.42 4.23 -13.57
N ALA A 41 6.90 3.08 -13.16
CA ALA A 41 6.44 2.84 -11.81
C ALA A 41 6.83 1.45 -11.29
N VAL A 42 7.02 1.35 -9.98
CA VAL A 42 7.21 0.07 -9.28
C VAL A 42 6.20 -0.01 -8.14
N LEU A 43 5.59 -1.20 -7.99
CA LEU A 43 4.70 -1.53 -6.89
C LEU A 43 5.40 -2.50 -5.93
N TYR A 44 5.56 -2.09 -4.68
CA TYR A 44 6.03 -2.92 -3.59
C TYR A 44 4.85 -3.61 -2.90
N VAL A 45 4.91 -4.94 -2.82
CA VAL A 45 3.96 -5.77 -2.08
C VAL A 45 4.73 -6.42 -0.92
N HIS A 46 4.26 -6.22 0.30
CA HIS A 46 4.93 -6.71 1.50
C HIS A 46 4.72 -8.22 1.73
N GLY A 47 5.53 -8.81 2.62
CA GLY A 47 5.37 -10.19 3.09
C GLY A 47 4.34 -10.33 4.22
N PHE A 48 4.22 -11.53 4.79
CA PHE A 48 3.18 -11.88 5.78
C PHE A 48 3.09 -10.91 6.98
N CYS A 49 4.00 -10.93 7.96
CA CYS A 49 3.89 -10.02 9.11
C CYS A 49 4.59 -8.68 8.86
N ASP A 50 4.22 -7.96 7.80
CA ASP A 50 4.88 -6.72 7.38
C ASP A 50 3.88 -5.70 6.82
N TYR A 51 4.34 -4.46 6.63
CA TYR A 51 3.71 -3.41 5.85
C TYR A 51 4.77 -2.39 5.42
N PHE A 52 4.47 -1.44 4.54
CA PHE A 52 5.51 -0.53 4.06
C PHE A 52 5.89 0.56 5.09
N PHE A 53 7.15 0.53 5.52
CA PHE A 53 7.79 1.59 6.31
C PHE A 53 9.25 1.88 5.87
N GLN A 54 9.76 1.13 4.88
CA GLN A 54 11.15 1.18 4.43
C GLN A 54 11.38 2.36 3.47
N ARG A 55 11.36 3.59 3.98
CA ARG A 55 11.52 4.82 3.19
C ARG A 55 12.69 4.78 2.20
N HIS A 56 13.83 4.23 2.63
CA HIS A 56 15.04 4.16 1.83
C HIS A 56 14.84 3.40 0.49
N LEU A 57 13.93 2.43 0.44
CA LEU A 57 13.62 1.70 -0.79
C LEU A 57 12.88 2.60 -1.79
N ALA A 58 11.86 3.31 -1.33
CA ALA A 58 11.13 4.26 -2.17
C ALA A 58 12.04 5.39 -2.66
N GLU A 59 12.88 5.93 -1.78
CA GLU A 59 13.86 6.97 -2.11
C GLU A 59 14.89 6.46 -3.14
N HIS A 60 15.33 5.20 -3.05
CA HIS A 60 16.24 4.59 -4.02
C HIS A 60 15.67 4.55 -5.45
N PHE A 61 14.40 4.16 -5.60
CA PHE A 61 13.70 4.10 -6.88
C PHE A 61 13.36 5.50 -7.41
N ALA A 62 12.86 6.39 -6.54
CA ALA A 62 12.53 7.77 -6.90
C ALA A 62 13.73 8.52 -7.49
N ALA A 63 14.91 8.38 -6.87
CA ALA A 63 16.16 8.96 -7.35
C ALA A 63 16.63 8.40 -8.70
N ARG A 64 16.08 7.28 -9.16
CA ARG A 64 16.38 6.63 -10.45
C ARG A 64 15.27 6.83 -11.50
N GLY A 65 14.33 7.73 -11.21
CA GLY A 65 13.24 8.07 -12.11
C GLY A 65 12.19 6.96 -12.20
N TRP A 66 11.78 6.42 -11.04
CA TRP A 66 10.63 5.53 -10.92
C TRP A 66 9.65 6.11 -9.90
N HIS A 67 8.37 6.22 -10.27
CA HIS A 67 7.32 6.42 -9.27
C HIS A 67 7.25 5.17 -8.39
N PHE A 68 7.37 5.35 -7.08
CA PHE A 68 7.31 4.23 -6.15
C PHE A 68 5.95 4.19 -5.49
N TYR A 69 5.35 3.01 -5.51
CA TYR A 69 4.12 2.70 -4.82
C TYR A 69 4.35 1.53 -3.88
N ALA A 70 3.71 1.54 -2.72
CA ALA A 70 3.64 0.40 -1.83
C ALA A 70 2.19 0.17 -1.42
N LEU A 71 1.78 -1.09 -1.38
CA LEU A 71 0.43 -1.47 -1.01
C LEU A 71 0.45 -2.17 0.35
N ASP A 72 -0.13 -1.52 1.37
CA ASP A 72 -0.49 -2.19 2.61
C ASP A 72 -1.81 -2.94 2.34
N LEU A 73 -1.71 -4.26 2.16
CA LEU A 73 -2.84 -5.16 1.87
C LEU A 73 -3.91 -5.07 2.98
N ARG A 74 -5.13 -5.53 2.69
CA ARG A 74 -6.21 -5.55 3.70
C ARG A 74 -5.78 -6.28 4.97
N LYS A 75 -6.09 -5.72 6.13
CA LYS A 75 -5.75 -6.29 7.46
C LYS A 75 -4.25 -6.29 7.80
N TYR A 76 -3.46 -5.44 7.14
CA TYR A 76 -2.05 -5.19 7.46
C TYR A 76 -1.79 -3.70 7.72
N GLY A 77 -0.83 -3.38 8.59
CA GLY A 77 -0.32 -2.01 8.77
C GLY A 77 -1.41 -0.94 8.91
N ARG A 78 -1.40 0.04 8.00
CA ARG A 78 -2.38 1.14 7.95
C ARG A 78 -3.80 0.69 7.61
N SER A 79 -3.92 -0.51 7.04
CA SER A 79 -5.16 -1.12 6.54
C SER A 79 -5.76 -2.14 7.52
N LEU A 80 -5.21 -2.24 8.73
CA LEU A 80 -5.78 -3.04 9.81
C LEU A 80 -6.77 -2.20 10.63
N LEU A 81 -8.03 -2.62 10.64
CA LEU A 81 -9.09 -2.00 11.43
C LEU A 81 -9.26 -2.69 12.80
N PRO A 82 -9.75 -1.99 13.85
CA PRO A 82 -9.76 -2.51 15.22
C PRO A 82 -10.53 -3.82 15.44
N HIS A 83 -11.49 -4.15 14.56
CA HIS A 83 -12.34 -5.34 14.68
C HIS A 83 -11.81 -6.56 13.92
N GLN A 84 -10.74 -6.42 13.15
CA GLN A 84 -10.24 -7.46 12.26
C GLN A 84 -9.18 -8.32 12.95
N THR A 85 -9.16 -9.61 12.63
CA THR A 85 -8.02 -10.47 12.91
C THR A 85 -6.86 -10.04 12.01
N PRO A 86 -5.69 -9.67 12.58
CA PRO A 86 -4.55 -9.26 11.78
C PRO A 86 -4.19 -10.32 10.75
N ASN A 87 -3.73 -9.88 9.57
CA ASN A 87 -3.17 -10.72 8.52
C ASN A 87 -4.03 -11.93 8.09
N PHE A 88 -5.33 -11.92 8.42
CA PHE A 88 -6.24 -13.03 8.17
C PHE A 88 -6.76 -13.01 6.74
N CYS A 89 -6.47 -14.08 6.01
CA CYS A 89 -6.87 -14.29 4.64
C CYS A 89 -7.12 -15.78 4.41
N ARG A 90 -8.18 -16.13 3.68
CA ARG A 90 -8.53 -17.52 3.39
C ARG A 90 -8.04 -17.96 2.02
N ASP A 91 -7.99 -17.03 1.06
CA ASP A 91 -7.49 -17.27 -0.29
C ASP A 91 -6.65 -16.07 -0.75
N ILE A 92 -5.48 -16.32 -1.36
CA ILE A 92 -4.63 -15.27 -1.92
C ILE A 92 -5.39 -14.41 -2.95
N SER A 93 -6.41 -14.96 -3.63
CA SER A 93 -7.26 -14.18 -4.53
C SER A 93 -8.00 -13.04 -3.84
N ASP A 94 -8.16 -13.10 -2.51
CA ASP A 94 -8.76 -12.01 -1.72
C ASP A 94 -7.95 -10.71 -1.87
N TYR A 95 -6.67 -10.76 -2.25
CA TYR A 95 -5.84 -9.58 -2.47
C TYR A 95 -5.93 -8.99 -3.88
N TYR A 96 -6.57 -9.67 -4.83
CA TYR A 96 -6.61 -9.20 -6.23
C TYR A 96 -7.30 -7.84 -6.38
N PRO A 97 -8.41 -7.52 -5.69
CA PRO A 97 -9.06 -6.22 -5.84
C PRO A 97 -8.15 -5.03 -5.53
N GLU A 98 -7.36 -5.08 -4.45
CA GLU A 98 -6.41 -4.01 -4.12
C GLU A 98 -5.17 -4.00 -5.02
N LEU A 99 -4.74 -5.16 -5.53
CA LEU A 99 -3.64 -5.24 -6.50
C LEU A 99 -4.05 -4.65 -7.86
N ASP A 100 -5.24 -4.99 -8.36
CA ASP A 100 -5.78 -4.48 -9.61
C ASP A 100 -6.05 -2.97 -9.54
N THR A 101 -6.52 -2.48 -8.39
CA THR A 101 -6.76 -1.04 -8.18
C THR A 101 -5.46 -0.24 -8.10
N ALA A 102 -4.37 -0.86 -7.66
CA ALA A 102 -3.05 -0.22 -7.53
C ALA A 102 -2.23 -0.21 -8.82
N ALA A 103 -2.62 -1.00 -9.83
CA ALA A 103 -1.93 -1.13 -11.12
C ALA A 103 -2.32 -0.02 -12.12
#